data_AF-A0A2W4LN04-F1
#
_entry.id   AF-A0A2W4LN04-F1
#
_cell.length_a   1.000
_cell.length_b   1.000
_cell.length_c   1.000
_cell.angle_alpha   90.00
_cell.angle_beta   90.00
_cell.angle_gamma   90.00
#
_symmetry.space_group_name_H-M   'P 1'
#
loop_
_entity.id
_entity.type
_entity.pdbx_description
1 polymer ?
#
loop_
_entity_poly.entity_id
_entity_poly.type
_entity_poly.pdbx_seq_one_letter_code
_entity_poly.pdbx_strand_id
1 'polypeptide(L)' 'MVTTVTTTTVTTVTTLAAGSFALIAILALIALLVQKEIIGGLQGERARRVARALNIAIVPLLLVFASTVAFRVLDVLS' A
#
# COMPACT_ATOMS: atom_id res chain seq x y z
N MET A 1 13.80 -13.70 -33.39
CA MET A 1 14.17 -12.56 -32.51
C MET A 1 12.97 -11.72 -32.07
N VAL A 2 11.88 -11.64 -32.84
CA VAL A 2 10.64 -10.91 -32.43
C VAL A 2 10.11 -11.38 -31.07
N THR A 3 10.06 -12.70 -30.84
CA THR A 3 9.59 -13.26 -29.56
C THR A 3 10.41 -12.82 -28.36
N THR A 4 11.74 -12.77 -28.47
CA THR A 4 12.62 -12.31 -27.39
C THR A 4 12.40 -10.84 -27.06
N VAL A 5 12.24 -9.98 -28.07
CA VAL A 5 12.00 -8.54 -27.86
C VAL A 5 10.60 -8.31 -27.26
N THR A 6 9.59 -9.02 -27.74
CA THR A 6 8.23 -8.91 -27.18
C THR A 6 8.19 -9.40 -25.73
N THR A 7 8.85 -10.52 -25.41
CA THR A 7 8.89 -11.02 -24.03
C THR A 7 9.65 -10.06 -23.11
N THR A 8 10.83 -9.56 -23.49
CA THR A 8 11.58 -8.63 -22.64
C THR A 8 10.87 -7.28 -22.46
N THR A 9 10.16 -6.81 -23.49
CA THR A 9 9.38 -5.56 -23.39
C THR A 9 8.16 -5.74 -22.48
N VAL A 10 7.47 -6.87 -22.57
CA VAL A 10 6.34 -7.18 -21.67
C VAL A 10 6.84 -7.33 -20.22
N THR A 11 7.92 -8.07 -19.98
CA THR A 11 8.46 -8.27 -18.63
C THR A 11 8.94 -6.96 -17.99
N THR A 12 9.60 -6.08 -18.75
CA THR A 12 10.07 -4.78 -18.23
C THR A 12 8.92 -3.83 -17.92
N VAL A 13 7.89 -3.74 -18.78
CA VAL A 13 6.71 -2.90 -18.51
C VAL A 13 5.93 -3.41 -17.30
N THR A 14 5.77 -4.73 -17.16
CA THR A 14 5.03 -5.34 -16.04
C THR A 14 5.74 -5.12 -14.70
N THR A 15 7.07 -5.25 -14.68
CA THR A 15 7.88 -5.03 -13.46
C THR A 15 7.93 -3.57 -13.03
N LEU A 16 8.03 -2.63 -13.97
CA LEU A 16 7.98 -1.19 -13.70
C LEU A 16 6.60 -0.75 -13.17
N ALA A 17 5.51 -1.26 -13.76
CA ALA A 17 4.17 -0.98 -13.29
C ALA A 17 3.93 -1.55 -11.88
N ALA A 18 4.31 -2.80 -11.63
CA ALA A 18 4.13 -3.45 -10.32
C ALA A 18 4.94 -2.77 -9.20
N GLY A 19 6.16 -2.28 -9.47
CA GLY A 19 6.95 -1.52 -8.50
C GLY A 19 6.28 -0.20 -8.09
N SER A 20 5.61 0.46 -9.04
CA SER A 20 4.94 1.74 -8.83
C SER A 20 3.72 1.62 -7.91
N PHE A 21 2.91 0.57 -8.07
CA PHE A 21 1.73 0.35 -7.22
C PHE A 21 2.10 0.02 -5.76
N ALA A 22 3.17 -0.75 -5.55
CA ALA A 22 3.65 -1.06 -4.20
C ALA A 22 4.07 0.23 -3.46
N LEU A 23 4.83 1.11 -4.11
CA LEU A 23 5.24 2.39 -3.53
C LEU A 23 4.02 3.27 -3.18
N ILE A 24 3.04 3.37 -4.07
CA ILE A 24 1.80 4.13 -3.83
C ILE A 24 1.05 3.58 -2.61
N ALA A 25 0.92 2.25 -2.50
CA ALA A 25 0.24 1.62 -1.36
C ALA A 25 0.95 1.92 -0.03
N ILE A 26 2.29 1.89 -0.01
CA ILE A 26 3.09 2.24 1.17
C ILE A 26 2.88 3.71 1.56
N LEU A 27 2.99 4.64 0.60
CA LEU A 27 2.79 6.06 0.85
C LEU A 27 1.37 6.36 1.36
N ALA A 28 0.36 5.72 0.78
CA ALA A 28 -1.03 5.85 1.24
C ALA A 28 -1.18 5.38 2.70
N LEU A 29 -0.53 4.28 3.07
CA LEU A 29 -0.58 3.74 4.43
C LEU A 29 0.10 4.66 5.44
N ILE A 30 1.28 5.16 5.10
CA ILE A 30 1.99 6.15 5.93
C ILE A 30 1.11 7.39 6.13
N ALA A 31 0.51 7.93 5.05
CA ALA A 31 -0.37 9.09 5.13
C ALA A 31 -1.60 8.84 6.03
N LEU A 32 -2.25 7.68 5.90
CA LEU A 32 -3.40 7.30 6.73
C LEU A 32 -3.02 7.12 8.22
N LEU A 33 -1.86 6.54 8.51
CA LEU A 33 -1.38 6.37 9.89
C LEU A 33 -1.05 7.72 10.54
N VAL A 34 -0.38 8.62 9.80
CA VAL A 34 -0.06 9.97 10.28
C VAL A 34 -1.35 10.75 10.58
N GLN A 35 -2.36 10.68 9.70
CA GLN A 35 -3.66 11.29 9.96
C GLN A 35 -4.35 10.72 11.21
N LYS A 36 -4.24 9.41 11.44
CA LYS A 36 -4.83 8.76 12.64
C LYS A 36 -4.16 9.21 13.92
N GLU A 37 -2.84 9.33 13.93
CA GLU A 37 -2.09 9.81 15.09
C GLU A 37 -2.51 11.25 15.46
N ILE A 38 -2.50 12.14 14.47
CA ILE A 38 -2.87 13.56 14.64
C ILE A 38 -4.33 13.71 15.12
N ILE A 39 -5.27 12.98 14.53
CA ILE A 39 -6.70 13.05 14.88
C ILE A 39 -6.98 12.34 16.21
N GLY A 40 -6.23 11.28 16.53
CA GLY A 40 -6.34 10.54 17.78
C GLY A 40 -5.99 11.36 19.01
N GLY A 41 -5.10 12.35 18.88
CA GLY A 41 -4.75 13.28 19.95
C GLY A 41 -5.79 14.37 20.25
N LEU A 42 -6.77 14.59 19.36
CA LEU A 42 -7.78 15.65 19.51
C LEU A 42 -8.97 15.16 20.35
N GLN A 43 -9.24 15.81 21.48
CA GLN A 43 -10.40 15.51 22.31
C GLN A 43 -11.65 16.24 21.77
N GLY A 44 -12.63 15.48 21.28
CA GLY A 44 -13.94 15.99 20.85
C GLY A 44 -14.84 14.93 20.19
N GLU A 45 -16.16 15.05 20.33
CA GLU A 45 -17.16 14.10 19.80
C GLU A 45 -17.01 13.88 18.28
N ARG A 46 -16.65 14.94 17.54
CA ARG A 46 -16.38 14.91 16.09
C ARG A 46 -15.07 14.19 15.78
N ALA A 47 -14.00 14.48 16.53
CA ALA A 47 -12.70 13.82 16.38
C ALA A 47 -12.80 12.31 16.66
N ARG A 48 -13.60 11.91 17.65
CA ARG A 48 -13.85 10.49 17.98
C ARG A 48 -14.61 9.75 16.88
N ARG A 49 -15.48 10.45 16.14
CA ARG A 49 -16.22 9.89 14.98
C ARG A 49 -15.29 9.70 13.79
N VAL A 50 -14.44 10.70 13.50
CA VAL A 50 -13.43 10.63 12.43
C VAL A 50 -12.37 9.57 12.74
N ALA A 51 -11.90 9.46 13.99
CA ALA A 51 -10.96 8.42 14.41
C ALA A 51 -11.52 7.00 14.19
N ARG A 52 -12.82 6.79 14.44
CA ARG A 52 -13.49 5.51 14.18
C ARG A 52 -13.58 5.19 12.69
N ALA A 53 -14.01 6.16 11.87
CA ALA A 53 -14.07 6.00 10.42
C ALA A 53 -12.68 5.74 9.82
N LEU A 54 -11.65 6.44 10.31
CA LEU A 54 -10.28 6.27 9.89
C LEU A 54 -9.72 4.91 10.30
N ASN A 55 -10.07 4.40 11.49
CA ASN A 55 -9.69 3.04 11.89
C ASN A 55 -10.30 1.97 10.99
N ILE A 56 -11.57 2.14 10.58
CA ILE A 56 -12.24 1.26 9.61
C ILE A 56 -11.59 1.33 8.23
N ALA A 57 -11.08 2.50 7.81
CA ALA A 57 -10.34 2.64 6.56
C ALA A 57 -8.90 2.08 6.64
N ILE A 58 -8.28 2.14 7.83
CA ILE A 58 -6.92 1.64 8.06
C ILE A 58 -6.85 0.12 8.02
N VAL A 59 -7.86 -0.60 8.55
CA VAL A 59 -7.87 -2.08 8.56
C VAL A 59 -7.71 -2.70 7.16
N PRO A 60 -8.53 -2.37 6.13
CA PRO A 60 -8.37 -2.92 4.80
C PRO A 60 -7.06 -2.47 4.14
N LEU A 61 -6.60 -1.25 4.42
CA LEU A 61 -5.34 -0.74 3.87
C LEU A 61 -4.12 -1.44 4.47
N LEU A 62 -4.16 -1.75 5.76
CA LEU A 62 -3.18 -2.60 6.46
C LEU A 62 -3.15 -4.01 5.88
N LEU A 63 -4.31 -4.58 5.55
CA LEU A 63 -4.38 -5.89 4.90
C LEU A 63 -3.70 -5.88 3.52
N VAL A 64 -3.96 -4.85 2.70
CA VAL A 64 -3.32 -4.70 1.38
C VAL A 64 -1.81 -4.53 1.51
N PHE A 65 -1.34 -3.76 2.49
CA PHE A 65 0.09 -3.61 2.74
C PHE A 65 0.73 -4.90 3.25
N ALA A 66 0.11 -5.57 4.23
CA ALA A 66 0.61 -6.82 4.78
C ALA A 66 0.70 -7.91 3.71
N SER A 67 -0.30 -8.02 2.83
CA SER A 67 -0.25 -8.96 1.72
C SER A 67 0.84 -8.60 0.72
N THR A 68 0.97 -7.31 0.35
CA THR A 68 2.04 -6.83 -0.54
C THR A 68 3.43 -7.14 0.03
N VAL A 69 3.65 -6.89 1.32
CA VAL A 69 4.91 -7.20 2.01
C VAL A 69 5.13 -8.71 2.06
N ALA A 70 4.11 -9.51 2.38
CA ALA A 70 4.23 -10.97 2.38
C ALA A 70 4.65 -11.52 1.01
N PHE A 71 4.04 -11.06 -0.08
CA PHE A 71 4.47 -11.43 -1.43
C PHE A 71 5.90 -11.00 -1.72
N ARG A 72 6.30 -9.79 -1.31
CA ARG A 72 7.68 -9.31 -1.52
C ARG A 72 8.70 -10.12 -0.73
N VAL A 73 8.37 -10.54 0.49
CA VAL A 73 9.23 -11.38 1.34
C VAL A 73 9.36 -12.78 0.74
N LEU A 74 8.27 -13.35 0.23
CA LEU A 74 8.29 -14.63 -0.47
C LEU A 74 9.17 -14.57 -1.72
N ASP A 75 9.04 -13.52 -2.53
CA ASP A 75 9.90 -13.30 -3.72
C ASP A 75 11.39 -13.17 -3.38
N VAL A 76 11.74 -12.63 -2.19
CA VAL A 76 13.14 -12.50 -1.76
C VAL A 76 13.67 -13.81 -1.17
N LEU A 77 12.80 -14.63 -0.57
CA LEU A 77 13.17 -15.90 0.05
C LEU A 77 13.22 -17.07 -0.95
N SER A 78 12.53 -16.96 -2.09
CA SER A 78 12.58 -17.90 -3.22
C SER A 78 13.81 -17.70 -4.10
#